data_AF-A0AAW1HV22-F1
#
_entry.id   AF-A0AAW1HV22-F1
#
_cell.length_a   1.000
_cell.length_b   1.000
_cell.length_c   1.000
_cell.angle_alpha   90.00
_cell.angle_beta   90.00
_cell.angle_gamma   90.00
#
_symmetry.space_group_name_H-M   'P 1'
#
loop_
_entity.id
_entity.type
_entity.pdbx_description
1 polymer ?
#
loop_
_entity_poly.entity_id
_entity_poly.type
_entity_poly.pdbx_seq_one_letter_code
_entity_poly.pdbx_strand_id
1 'polypeptide(L)'
;MKVPLLKRRARELGATADTIAVWELLFTSSMLLQIVEWTNHKLGRIGMKYRIATVHLRNVDVTELKAFLGVRYSIEIMKIFRLFATNGSGRDMCSVTSAKRAKHSVLRFERRCSSTHFIYIFNGFIEHCQTVYGIEESTTIDELLESFRGRVHFKMYFLMKPGKI
;
A
#
# COMPACT_ATOMS: atom_id res chain seq x y z
N MET A 1 1.81 -30.04 -0.23
CA MET A 1 0.69 -29.53 0.61
C MET A 1 -0.34 -28.89 -0.34
N LYS A 2 -1.58 -29.39 -0.42
CA LYS A 2 -2.65 -28.71 -1.17
C LYS A 2 -3.26 -27.66 -0.23
N VAL A 3 -3.09 -26.38 -0.55
CA VAL A 3 -3.76 -25.31 0.19
C VAL A 3 -5.25 -25.38 -0.18
N PRO A 4 -6.16 -25.63 0.78
CA PRO A 4 -7.59 -25.66 0.49
C PRO A 4 -8.04 -24.28 -0.01
N LEU A 5 -9.11 -24.26 -0.81
CA LEU A 5 -9.77 -23.04 -1.30
C LEU A 5 -9.02 -22.16 -2.30
N LEU A 6 -7.77 -22.47 -2.64
CA LEU A 6 -7.13 -21.80 -3.77
C LEU A 6 -7.82 -22.17 -5.08
N LYS A 7 -8.26 -21.14 -5.81
CA LYS A 7 -8.82 -21.26 -7.16
C LYS A 7 -7.71 -21.56 -8.16
N ARG A 8 -8.12 -22.03 -9.35
CA ARG A 8 -7.23 -22.59 -10.39
C ARG A 8 -6.00 -21.71 -10.67
N ARG A 9 -6.17 -20.42 -10.93
CA ARG A 9 -5.10 -19.47 -11.25
C ARG A 9 -4.01 -19.40 -10.16
N ALA A 10 -4.39 -19.46 -8.89
CA ALA A 10 -3.45 -19.45 -7.78
C ALA A 10 -2.78 -20.82 -7.57
N ARG A 11 -3.48 -21.92 -7.86
CA ARG A 11 -2.92 -23.28 -7.80
C ARG A 11 -1.88 -23.54 -8.89
N GLU A 12 -2.01 -22.90 -10.04
CA GLU A 12 -1.07 -23.02 -11.17
C GLU A 12 0.35 -22.53 -10.82
N LEU A 13 0.49 -21.62 -9.85
CA LEU A 13 1.81 -21.19 -9.34
C LEU A 13 2.58 -22.30 -8.60
N GLY A 14 1.88 -23.33 -8.13
CA GLY A 14 2.49 -24.47 -7.46
C GLY A 14 3.05 -24.18 -6.06
N ALA A 15 3.72 -25.18 -5.48
CA ALA A 15 4.25 -25.11 -4.11
C ALA A 15 5.58 -24.36 -3.98
N THR A 16 6.24 -24.07 -5.10
CA THR A 16 7.52 -23.34 -5.18
C THR A 16 7.32 -21.90 -5.65
N ALA A 17 6.09 -21.38 -5.52
CA ALA A 17 5.75 -20.05 -5.95
C ALA A 17 6.59 -18.99 -5.20
N ASP A 18 7.18 -18.08 -5.96
CA ASP A 18 7.88 -16.93 -5.39
C ASP A 18 6.88 -16.03 -4.64
N THR A 19 7.30 -15.48 -3.49
CA THR A 19 6.45 -14.62 -2.65
C THR A 19 5.96 -13.39 -3.43
N ILE A 20 6.79 -12.85 -4.32
CA ILE A 20 6.41 -11.72 -5.16
C ILE A 20 5.32 -12.14 -6.15
N ALA A 21 5.46 -13.31 -6.79
CA ALA A 21 4.45 -13.83 -7.71
C ALA A 21 3.10 -14.06 -7.03
N VAL A 22 3.08 -14.51 -5.77
CA VAL A 22 1.86 -14.63 -4.96
C VAL A 22 1.26 -13.25 -4.66
N TRP A 23 2.08 -12.27 -4.31
CA TRP A 23 1.62 -10.91 -4.03
C TRP A 23 0.99 -10.23 -5.27
N GLU A 24 1.57 -10.48 -6.45
CA GLU A 24 1.09 -9.95 -7.73
C GLU A 24 -0.26 -10.54 -8.17
N LEU A 25 -0.71 -11.64 -7.58
CA LEU A 25 -2.09 -12.13 -7.78
C LEU A 25 -3.13 -11.19 -7.18
N LEU A 26 -2.79 -10.49 -6.10
CA LEU A 26 -3.69 -9.60 -5.37
C LEU A 26 -3.52 -8.14 -5.80
N PHE A 27 -2.28 -7.72 -6.03
CA PHE A 27 -1.93 -6.39 -6.50
C PHE A 27 -1.41 -6.44 -7.93
N THR A 28 -2.28 -6.10 -8.87
CA THR A 28 -1.94 -6.16 -10.29
C THR A 28 -1.07 -5.00 -10.75
N SER A 29 -0.36 -5.20 -11.85
CA SER A 29 0.41 -4.15 -12.51
C SER A 29 -0.44 -2.94 -12.90
N SER A 30 -1.70 -3.13 -13.29
CA SER A 30 -2.61 -2.01 -13.62
C SER A 30 -2.92 -1.15 -12.39
N MET A 31 -3.16 -1.76 -11.22
CA MET A 31 -3.35 -1.04 -9.97
C MET A 31 -2.10 -0.24 -9.59
N LEU A 32 -0.91 -0.83 -9.76
CA LEU A 32 0.36 -0.15 -9.48
C LEU A 32 0.61 1.02 -10.44
N LEU A 33 0.34 0.84 -11.73
CA LEU A 33 0.48 1.90 -12.72
C LEU A 33 -0.47 3.07 -12.43
N GLN A 34 -1.71 2.78 -12.03
CA GLN A 34 -2.65 3.82 -11.59
C GLN A 34 -2.12 4.58 -10.37
N ILE A 35 -1.57 3.88 -9.37
CA ILE A 35 -0.94 4.54 -8.22
C ILE A 35 0.19 5.47 -8.68
N VAL A 36 1.06 4.98 -9.55
CA VAL A 36 2.21 5.75 -10.07
C VAL A 36 1.74 6.98 -10.84
N GLU A 37 0.78 6.84 -11.74
CA GLU A 37 0.21 7.91 -12.55
C GLU A 37 -0.30 9.06 -11.67
N TRP A 38 -1.17 8.74 -10.70
CA TRP A 38 -1.76 9.76 -9.82
C TRP A 38 -0.75 10.34 -8.83
N THR A 39 0.23 9.55 -8.39
CA THR A 39 1.34 10.02 -7.56
C THR A 39 2.19 11.03 -8.33
N ASN A 40 2.53 10.74 -9.59
CA ASN A 40 3.31 11.64 -10.45
C ASN A 40 2.55 12.92 -10.80
N HIS A 41 1.25 12.81 -11.09
CA HIS A 41 0.40 13.98 -11.27
C HIS A 41 0.43 14.90 -10.02
N LYS A 42 0.39 14.30 -8.82
CA LYS A 42 0.50 15.05 -7.57
C LYS A 42 1.89 15.69 -7.37
N LEU A 43 2.96 14.94 -7.65
CA LEU A 43 4.33 15.43 -7.53
C LEU A 43 4.57 16.62 -8.47
N GLY A 44 4.07 16.56 -9.71
CA GLY A 44 4.11 17.70 -10.64
C GLY A 44 3.46 18.96 -10.06
N ARG A 45 2.27 18.84 -9.47
CA ARG A 45 1.57 19.97 -8.83
C ARG A 45 2.29 20.53 -7.61
N ILE A 46 2.96 19.68 -6.82
CA ILE A 46 3.79 20.12 -5.69
C ILE A 46 5.05 20.81 -6.23
N GLY A 47 5.68 20.25 -7.25
CA GLY A 47 6.86 20.77 -7.92
C GLY A 47 6.68 22.18 -8.47
N MET A 48 5.50 22.52 -9.00
CA MET A 48 5.16 23.88 -9.47
C MET A 48 5.32 24.96 -8.38
N LYS A 49 5.29 24.60 -7.10
CA LYS A 49 5.49 25.56 -6.00
C LYS A 49 6.95 25.90 -5.73
N TYR A 50 7.88 25.13 -6.29
CA TYR A 50 9.31 25.29 -6.08
C TYR A 50 9.94 26.00 -7.27
N ARG A 51 10.79 26.99 -6.99
CA ARG A 51 11.56 27.71 -8.03
C ARG A 51 12.64 26.84 -8.69
N ILE A 52 13.11 25.81 -8.00
CA ILE A 52 14.22 24.95 -8.44
C ILE A 52 13.75 23.51 -8.42
N ALA A 53 14.11 22.77 -9.48
CA ALA A 53 13.86 21.34 -9.59
C ALA A 53 14.54 20.60 -8.42
N THR A 54 13.73 19.99 -7.56
CA THR A 54 14.22 19.26 -6.40
C THR A 54 14.28 17.76 -6.70
N VAL A 55 15.42 17.13 -6.39
CA VAL A 55 15.67 15.70 -6.64
C VAL A 55 14.63 14.77 -6.00
N HIS A 56 14.02 15.19 -4.90
CA HIS A 56 13.00 14.45 -4.16
C HIS A 56 11.57 14.63 -4.69
N LEU A 57 11.36 15.45 -5.72
CA LEU A 57 10.08 15.64 -6.42
C LEU A 57 10.11 15.09 -7.85
N ARG A 58 11.11 14.25 -8.18
CA ARG A 58 11.12 13.52 -9.45
C ARG A 58 9.96 12.53 -9.51
N ASN A 59 9.55 12.19 -10.72
CA ASN A 59 8.55 11.15 -10.94
C ASN A 59 9.03 9.82 -10.33
N VAL A 60 8.05 9.08 -9.82
CA VAL A 60 8.14 7.74 -9.26
C VAL A 60 7.85 6.74 -10.37
N ASP A 61 8.55 5.62 -10.36
CA ASP A 61 8.26 4.46 -11.21
C ASP A 61 7.68 3.30 -10.40
N VAL A 62 7.27 2.22 -11.07
CA VAL A 62 6.70 1.04 -10.39
C VAL A 62 7.73 0.36 -9.48
N THR A 63 9.01 0.39 -9.84
CA THR A 63 10.09 -0.21 -9.05
C THR A 63 10.26 0.52 -7.73
N GLU A 64 10.29 1.85 -7.75
CA GLU A 64 10.35 2.72 -6.58
C GLU A 64 9.09 2.57 -5.74
N LEU A 65 7.91 2.47 -6.35
CA LEU A 65 6.67 2.19 -5.62
C LEU A 65 6.74 0.84 -4.88
N LYS A 66 7.18 -0.23 -5.56
CA LYS A 66 7.37 -1.55 -4.94
C LYS A 66 8.41 -1.51 -3.83
N ALA A 67 9.54 -0.82 -4.03
CA ALA A 67 10.56 -0.61 -3.01
C ALA A 67 10.00 0.14 -1.79
N PHE A 68 9.20 1.19 -2.02
CA PHE A 68 8.53 1.92 -0.96
C PHE A 68 7.57 1.01 -0.16
N LEU A 69 6.76 0.19 -0.83
CA LEU A 69 5.87 -0.77 -0.17
C LEU A 69 6.67 -1.82 0.64
N GLY A 70 7.78 -2.32 0.11
CA GLY A 70 8.68 -3.23 0.82
C GLY A 70 9.25 -2.60 2.10
N VAL A 71 9.65 -1.33 2.06
CA VAL A 71 10.04 -0.58 3.25
C VAL A 71 8.87 -0.50 4.22
N ARG A 72 7.66 -0.15 3.77
CA ARG A 72 6.47 -0.07 4.64
C ARG A 72 6.13 -1.40 5.31
N TYR A 73 6.20 -2.52 4.60
CA TYR A 73 6.01 -3.85 5.20
C TYR A 73 7.09 -4.16 6.24
N SER A 74 8.34 -3.80 5.95
CA SER A 74 9.46 -4.02 6.87
C SER A 74 9.31 -3.22 8.17
N ILE A 75 8.79 -1.98 8.10
CA ILE A 75 8.49 -1.17 9.29
C ILE A 75 7.52 -1.89 10.20
N GLU A 76 6.43 -2.42 9.64
CA GLU A 76 5.35 -3.04 10.41
C GLU A 76 5.82 -4.36 11.04
N ILE A 77 6.46 -5.21 10.24
CA ILE A 77 6.96 -6.53 10.68
C ILE A 77 8.02 -6.36 11.77
N MET A 78 8.98 -5.46 11.57
CA MET A 78 10.12 -5.28 12.48
C MET A 78 9.87 -4.24 13.57
N LYS A 79 8.70 -3.58 13.57
CA LYS A 79 8.32 -2.50 14.49
C LYS A 79 9.39 -1.39 14.59
N ILE A 80 9.89 -0.95 13.43
CA ILE A 80 10.98 0.05 13.36
C ILE A 80 10.41 1.47 13.51
N PHE A 81 10.77 2.14 14.60
CA PHE A 81 10.33 3.51 14.87
C PHE A 81 11.20 4.60 14.24
N ARG A 82 12.48 4.28 13.97
CA ARG A 82 13.50 5.26 13.53
C ARG A 82 14.13 4.85 12.20
N LEU A 83 13.35 4.88 11.13
CA LEU A 83 13.80 4.48 9.79
C LEU A 83 15.08 5.19 9.36
N PHE A 84 15.08 6.53 9.38
CA PHE A 84 16.15 7.32 8.78
C PHE A 84 17.19 7.85 9.79
N ALA A 85 17.29 7.23 10.97
CA ALA A 85 18.24 7.67 11.98
C ALA A 85 19.67 7.24 11.62
N THR A 86 20.58 8.20 11.51
CA THR A 86 21.99 7.99 11.12
C THR A 86 22.93 7.77 12.31
N ASN A 87 22.42 7.87 13.54
CA ASN A 87 23.20 7.77 14.78
C ASN A 87 23.36 6.32 15.29
N GLY A 88 23.32 5.32 14.40
CA GLY A 88 23.39 3.90 14.76
C GLY A 88 22.14 3.32 15.43
N SER A 89 21.11 4.14 15.72
CA SER A 89 19.82 3.66 16.24
C SER A 89 18.79 3.34 15.14
N GLY A 90 19.13 3.62 13.88
CA GLY A 90 18.36 3.20 12.70
C GLY A 90 18.92 1.91 12.10
N ARG A 91 18.15 1.24 11.25
CA ARG A 91 18.66 0.14 10.41
C ARG A 91 19.02 0.66 9.01
N ASP A 92 20.09 0.14 8.44
CA ASP A 92 20.62 0.50 7.10
C ASP A 92 19.66 0.21 5.93
N MET A 93 18.51 -0.41 6.20
CA MET A 93 17.43 -0.67 5.25
C MET A 93 16.91 0.61 4.57
N CYS A 94 17.18 1.78 5.15
CA CYS A 94 16.66 3.07 4.70
C CYS A 94 17.61 3.84 3.77
N SER A 95 18.69 3.22 3.29
CA SER A 95 19.52 3.76 2.21
C SER A 95 18.79 3.82 0.85
N VAL A 96 17.74 3.01 0.69
CA VAL A 96 16.96 2.86 -0.56
C VAL A 96 16.20 4.14 -0.95
N THR A 97 15.84 4.98 0.01
CA THR A 97 15.11 6.23 -0.25
C THR A 97 15.41 7.26 0.84
N SER A 98 15.65 8.52 0.45
CA SER A 98 15.88 9.58 1.44
C SER A 98 14.60 9.89 2.24
N ALA A 99 14.74 10.29 3.51
CA ALA A 99 13.60 10.72 4.34
C ALA A 99 12.74 11.82 3.69
N LYS A 100 13.39 12.73 2.95
CA LYS A 100 12.71 13.78 2.17
C LYS A 100 11.91 13.18 1.01
N ARG A 101 12.46 12.21 0.30
CA ARG A 101 11.75 11.52 -0.80
C ARG A 101 10.58 10.71 -0.24
N ALA A 102 10.82 9.86 0.75
CA ALA A 102 9.79 9.09 1.46
C ALA A 102 8.62 9.94 1.98
N LYS A 103 8.87 11.19 2.42
CA LYS A 103 7.83 12.13 2.86
C LYS A 103 6.95 12.65 1.71
N HIS A 104 7.52 12.83 0.53
CA HIS A 104 6.81 13.35 -0.65
C HIS A 104 6.23 12.23 -1.53
N SER A 105 6.85 11.05 -1.54
CA SER A 105 6.42 9.85 -2.26
C SER A 105 5.39 9.02 -1.49
N VAL A 106 4.90 9.50 -0.34
CA VAL A 106 3.72 8.91 0.32
C VAL A 106 2.58 8.91 -0.69
N LEU A 107 2.02 7.72 -0.99
CA LEU A 107 0.79 7.55 -1.74
C LEU A 107 -0.25 8.56 -1.25
N ARG A 108 -0.44 9.64 -2.00
CA ARG A 108 -1.44 10.67 -1.68
C ARG A 108 -2.42 10.70 -2.83
N PHE A 109 -3.42 9.83 -2.75
CA PHE A 109 -4.67 10.04 -3.46
C PHE A 109 -5.16 11.45 -3.10
N GLU A 110 -5.37 12.29 -4.10
CA GLU A 110 -5.74 13.68 -3.85
C GLU A 110 -7.03 13.77 -3.03
N ARG A 111 -7.11 14.71 -2.09
CA ARG A 111 -8.35 15.06 -1.37
C ARG A 111 -9.50 15.52 -2.28
N ARG A 112 -9.20 15.82 -3.54
CA ARG A 112 -10.14 16.34 -4.56
C ARG A 112 -10.30 15.40 -5.75
N CYS A 113 -9.44 14.39 -5.90
CA CYS A 113 -9.81 13.27 -6.75
C CYS A 113 -10.92 12.56 -5.99
N SER A 114 -12.07 12.48 -6.63
CA SER A 114 -13.21 11.72 -6.15
C SER A 114 -12.76 10.39 -5.57
N SER A 115 -13.48 9.92 -4.54
CA SER A 115 -13.31 8.60 -3.93
C SER A 115 -13.09 7.47 -4.95
N THR A 116 -13.48 7.68 -6.21
CA THR A 116 -13.23 6.89 -7.42
C THR A 116 -11.86 6.25 -7.55
N HIS A 117 -10.72 6.92 -7.31
CA HIS A 117 -9.41 6.27 -7.50
C HIS A 117 -9.08 5.25 -6.41
N PHE A 118 -9.40 5.58 -5.16
CA PHE A 118 -9.30 4.62 -4.06
C PHE A 118 -10.28 3.47 -4.26
N ILE A 119 -11.53 3.78 -4.64
CA ILE A 119 -12.57 2.78 -4.96
C ILE A 119 -12.11 1.86 -6.09
N TYR A 120 -11.48 2.39 -7.13
CA TYR A 120 -10.96 1.58 -8.24
C TYR A 120 -9.94 0.56 -7.77
N ILE A 121 -8.93 0.99 -7.00
CA ILE A 121 -7.89 0.10 -6.48
C ILE A 121 -8.50 -0.89 -5.46
N PHE A 122 -9.39 -0.41 -4.60
CA PHE A 122 -10.03 -1.24 -3.57
C PHE A 122 -10.93 -2.32 -4.18
N ASN A 123 -11.77 -1.95 -5.13
CA ASN A 123 -12.62 -2.91 -5.85
C ASN A 123 -11.79 -3.89 -6.66
N GLY A 124 -10.74 -3.41 -7.34
CA GLY A 124 -9.80 -4.27 -8.06
C GLY A 124 -9.13 -5.27 -7.13
N PHE A 125 -8.71 -4.85 -5.94
CA PHE A 125 -8.16 -5.75 -4.92
C PHE A 125 -9.18 -6.80 -4.46
N ILE A 126 -10.42 -6.40 -4.15
CA ILE A 126 -11.49 -7.32 -3.73
C ILE A 126 -11.78 -8.35 -4.82
N GLU A 127 -11.93 -7.90 -6.07
CA GLU A 127 -12.17 -8.77 -7.21
C GLU A 127 -11.05 -9.82 -7.31
N HIS A 128 -9.79 -9.39 -7.22
CA HIS A 128 -8.65 -10.30 -7.28
C HIS A 128 -8.65 -11.30 -6.11
N CYS A 129 -8.91 -10.86 -4.88
CA CYS A 129 -9.11 -11.76 -3.73
C CYS A 129 -10.19 -12.81 -4.00
N GLN A 130 -11.32 -12.41 -4.57
CA GLN A 130 -12.41 -13.33 -4.93
C GLN A 130 -12.02 -14.26 -6.08
N THR A 131 -11.15 -13.87 -7.01
CA THR A 131 -10.66 -14.78 -8.07
C THR A 131 -9.61 -15.78 -7.57
N VAL A 132 -8.89 -15.44 -6.50
CA VAL A 132 -7.80 -16.25 -5.93
C VAL A 132 -8.31 -17.24 -4.89
N TYR A 133 -9.24 -16.81 -4.03
CA TYR A 133 -9.75 -17.58 -2.91
C TYR A 133 -11.22 -18.00 -3.11
N GLY A 134 -11.56 -19.20 -2.64
CA GLY A 134 -12.92 -19.67 -2.43
C GLY A 134 -13.36 -19.49 -0.97
N ILE A 135 -14.66 -19.65 -0.74
CA ILE A 135 -15.29 -19.64 0.60
C ILE A 135 -15.75 -21.07 0.90
N GLU A 136 -15.66 -21.50 2.16
CA GLU A 136 -16.17 -22.80 2.64
C GLU A 136 -17.64 -22.76 3.06
N GLU A 137 -18.16 -23.91 3.45
CA GLU A 137 -19.54 -24.08 3.95
C GLU A 137 -19.81 -23.22 5.20
N SER A 138 -18.82 -23.08 6.08
CA SER A 138 -18.87 -22.19 7.23
C SER A 138 -17.94 -20.98 7.01
N THR A 139 -18.47 -19.78 7.17
CA THR A 139 -17.71 -18.53 7.07
C THR A 139 -18.10 -17.59 8.20
N THR A 140 -17.15 -16.75 8.62
CA THR A 140 -17.38 -15.72 9.63
C THR A 140 -17.50 -14.36 8.94
N ILE A 141 -18.48 -13.57 9.38
CA ILE A 141 -18.64 -12.18 8.99
C ILE A 141 -18.55 -11.37 10.27
N ASP A 142 -17.57 -10.48 10.33
CA ASP A 142 -17.31 -9.61 11.48
C ASP A 142 -16.81 -8.25 10.95
N GLU A 143 -16.92 -7.22 11.77
CA GLU A 143 -16.43 -5.89 11.42
C GLU A 143 -14.93 -5.71 11.69
N LEU A 144 -14.23 -5.08 10.74
CA LEU A 144 -12.86 -4.59 10.92
C LEU A 144 -12.86 -3.06 11.00
N LEU A 145 -12.42 -2.53 12.14
CA LEU A 145 -12.30 -1.09 12.37
C LEU A 145 -10.83 -0.68 12.35
N GLU A 146 -10.45 0.14 11.37
CA GLU A 146 -9.13 0.75 11.30
C GLU A 146 -9.16 2.10 12.02
N SER A 147 -8.38 2.24 13.10
CA SER A 147 -8.36 3.48 13.89
C SER A 147 -7.79 4.64 13.08
N PHE A 148 -8.48 5.79 13.05
CA PHE A 148 -8.06 6.93 12.24
C PHE A 148 -8.32 8.28 12.92
N ARG A 149 -7.24 8.88 13.43
CA ARG A 149 -7.32 10.18 14.14
C ARG A 149 -7.56 11.39 13.23
N GLY A 150 -7.46 11.24 11.91
CA GLY A 150 -7.66 12.34 10.96
C GLY A 150 -9.13 12.76 10.80
N ARG A 151 -9.36 13.80 10.00
CA ARG A 151 -10.72 14.24 9.63
C ARG A 151 -11.18 13.47 8.40
N VAL A 152 -12.22 12.65 8.54
CA VAL A 152 -12.87 11.92 7.45
C VAL A 152 -14.38 11.84 7.72
N HIS A 153 -15.18 11.85 6.65
CA HIS A 153 -16.65 11.97 6.74
C HIS A 153 -17.34 10.73 7.31
N PHE A 154 -16.75 9.55 7.12
CA PHE A 154 -17.30 8.25 7.53
C PHE A 154 -16.65 7.71 8.82
N LYS A 155 -16.03 8.59 9.63
CA LYS A 155 -15.46 8.20 10.91
C LYS A 155 -16.57 7.97 11.93
N MET A 156 -16.58 6.81 12.56
CA MET A 156 -17.50 6.48 13.64
C MET A 156 -16.73 6.31 14.95
N TYR A 157 -17.31 6.80 16.04
CA TYR A 157 -16.76 6.58 17.38
C TYR A 157 -17.36 5.29 17.96
N PHE A 158 -16.51 4.34 18.34
CA PHE A 158 -16.96 3.06 18.89
C PHE A 158 -16.35 2.84 20.29
N LEU A 159 -17.20 2.95 21.32
CA LEU A 159 -16.76 2.94 22.73
C LEU A 159 -16.08 1.64 23.17
N MET A 160 -16.53 0.51 22.61
CA MET A 160 -16.16 -0.84 23.05
C MET A 160 -14.95 -1.43 22.30
N LYS A 161 -14.38 -0.70 21.32
CA LYS A 161 -13.24 -1.18 20.52
C LYS A 161 -11.97 -0.39 20.85
N PRO A 162 -10.78 -1.02 20.80
CA PRO A 162 -9.51 -0.32 20.95
C PRO A 162 -9.33 0.68 19.80
N GLY A 163 -8.68 1.82 20.04
CA GLY A 163 -8.58 2.87 19.03
C GLY A 163 -9.94 3.49 18.71
N LYS A 164 -10.62 4.00 19.75
CA LYS A 164 -12.00 4.52 19.73
C LYS A 164 -12.29 5.58 18.66
N ILE A 165 -11.25 6.13 18.00
CA ILE A 165 -11.27 7.15 16.94
C ILE A 165 -10.36 6.69 15.81
#